data_AF-A0A357NER1-F1
#
_entry.id   AF-A0A357NER1-F1
#
_cell.length_a   1.000
_cell.length_b   1.000
_cell.length_c   1.000
_cell.angle_alpha   90.00
_cell.angle_beta   90.00
_cell.angle_gamma   90.00
#
_symmetry.space_group_name_H-M   'P 1'
#
loop_
_entity.id
_entity.type
_entity.pdbx_description
1 polymer ?
#
loop_
_entity_poly.entity_id
_entity_poly.type
_entity_poly.pdbx_seq_one_letter_code
_entity_poly.pdbx_strand_id
1 'polypeptide(L)' 'MKRHYIIPIFVPHRGCPHDCIFCNQRRITGRRESTDEREIQGIIEKYLATFPPEAEIHKEIAFYGGSFTGIPLGEQK' A
#
# COMPACT_ATOMS: atom_id res chain seq x y z
N MET A 1 -13.12 16.85 -14.20
CA MET A 1 -12.71 15.43 -14.23
C MET A 1 -11.37 15.32 -13.51
N LYS A 2 -11.18 14.33 -12.62
CA LYS A 2 -9.86 14.13 -11.98
C LYS A 2 -8.89 13.61 -13.04
N ARG A 3 -7.68 14.18 -13.09
CA ARG A 3 -6.61 13.73 -14.02
C ARG A 3 -5.67 12.70 -13.40
N HIS A 4 -5.72 12.57 -12.07
CA HIS A 4 -4.84 11.71 -11.29
C HIS A 4 -5.66 10.77 -10.41
N TYR A 5 -5.33 9.49 -10.47
CA TYR A 5 -5.97 8.45 -9.68
C TYR A 5 -4.90 7.65 -8.94
N ILE A 6 -5.15 7.45 -7.65
CA ILE A 6 -4.22 6.76 -6.75
C ILE A 6 -4.81 5.39 -6.41
N ILE A 7 -3.99 4.36 -6.54
CA ILE A 7 -4.26 3.02 -6.00
C ILE A 7 -3.52 2.92 -4.66
N PRO A 8 -4.23 2.94 -3.52
CA PRO A 8 -3.60 2.84 -2.21
C PRO A 8 -3.22 1.39 -1.90
N ILE A 9 -1.95 1.16 -1.60
CA ILE A 9 -1.44 -0.13 -1.13
C ILE A 9 -0.97 0.02 0.31
N PHE A 10 -1.57 -0.73 1.23
CA PHE A 10 -1.22 -0.67 2.66
C PHE A 10 -0.14 -1.72 2.98
N VAL A 11 1.04 -1.28 3.39
CA VAL A 11 2.16 -2.13 3.79
C VAL A 11 2.24 -2.13 5.33
N PRO A 12 1.77 -3.18 6.01
CA PRO A 12 1.60 -3.16 7.46
C PRO A 12 2.95 -3.21 8.19
N HIS A 13 3.17 -2.28 9.13
CA HIS A 13 4.27 -2.18 10.12
C HIS A 13 5.70 -2.56 9.65
N ARG A 14 5.95 -2.67 8.35
CA ARG A 14 7.23 -3.09 7.78
C ARG A 14 8.20 -1.92 7.83
N GLY A 15 9.45 -2.20 8.21
CA GLY A 15 10.50 -1.18 8.34
C GLY A 15 10.47 -0.37 9.64
N CYS A 16 9.46 -0.52 10.50
CA CYS A 16 9.47 0.08 11.85
C CYS A 16 10.00 -0.94 12.87
N PRO A 17 11.15 -0.68 13.53
CA PRO A 17 11.74 -1.62 14.50
C PRO A 17 11.06 -1.56 15.88
N HIS A 18 10.04 -0.71 16.08
CA HIS A 18 9.47 -0.41 17.39
C HIS A 18 8.01 -0.86 17.53
N ASP A 19 7.64 -1.41 18.68
CA ASP A 19 6.25 -1.73 19.04
C ASP A 19 5.57 -0.61 19.84
N CYS A 20 5.44 0.56 19.22
CA CYS A 20 4.88 1.74 19.89
C CYS A 20 3.39 1.57 20.24
N ILE A 21 3.00 1.87 21.48
CA ILE A 21 1.61 1.75 21.97
C ILE A 21 0.58 2.53 21.13
N PHE A 22 1.01 3.61 20.45
CA PHE A 22 0.14 4.44 19.62
C PHE A 22 0.03 3.94 18.18
N CYS A 23 1.10 3.42 17.59
CA CYS A 23 1.14 3.06 16.17
C CYS A 23 1.29 1.56 15.92
N ASN A 24 1.10 0.70 16.93
CA ASN A 24 1.21 -0.75 16.80
C ASN A 24 0.12 -1.29 15.85
N GLN A 25 0.37 -1.21 14.54
CA GLN A 25 -0.55 -1.62 13.49
C GLN A 25 -0.89 -3.12 13.60
N ARG A 26 0.02 -3.95 14.13
CA ARG A 26 -0.27 -5.37 14.38
C ARG A 26 -1.43 -5.55 15.36
N ARG A 27 -1.46 -4.73 16.42
CA ARG A 27 -2.55 -4.72 17.41
C ARG A 27 -3.81 -4.04 16.86
N ILE A 28 -3.66 -2.92 16.17
CA ILE A 28 -4.80 -2.09 15.70
C ILE A 28 -5.56 -2.78 14.57
N THR A 29 -4.85 -3.33 13.58
CA THR A 29 -5.47 -3.92 12.38
C THR A 29 -5.80 -5.40 12.55
N GLY A 30 -5.26 -6.06 13.58
CA GLY A 30 -5.35 -7.51 13.79
C GLY A 30 -4.63 -8.35 12.71
N ARG A 31 -4.05 -7.72 11.69
CA ARG A 31 -3.25 -8.38 10.65
C ARG A 31 -1.82 -8.58 11.14
N ARG A 32 -1.37 -9.83 11.11
CA ARG A 32 0.01 -10.21 11.47
C ARG A 32 0.91 -10.39 10.25
N GLU A 33 0.33 -10.61 9.07
CA GLU A 33 1.05 -10.98 7.86
C GLU A 33 1.29 -9.77 6.95
N SER A 34 2.43 -9.79 6.26
CA SER A 34 2.71 -8.86 5.17
C SER A 34 1.79 -9.15 3.99
N THR A 35 1.28 -8.11 3.34
CA THR A 35 0.58 -8.22 2.06
C THR A 35 1.50 -8.90 1.04
N ASP A 36 1.03 -10.00 0.45
CA ASP A 36 1.77 -10.71 -0.60
C ASP A 36 1.54 -10.07 -1.98
N GLU A 37 2.39 -10.42 -2.95
CA GLU A 37 2.32 -9.87 -4.31
C GLU A 37 0.98 -10.14 -5.01
N ARG A 38 0.33 -11.27 -4.72
CA ARG A 38 -0.96 -11.64 -5.32
C ARG A 38 -2.09 -10.80 -4.77
N GLU A 39 -2.07 -10.51 -3.46
CA GLU A 39 -3.01 -9.61 -2.81
C GLU A 39 -2.84 -8.19 -3.37
N ILE A 40 -1.59 -7.71 -3.54
CA ILE A 40 -1.31 -6.41 -4.18
C ILE A 40 -1.87 -6.37 -5.60
N GLN A 41 -1.58 -7.38 -6.43
CA GLN A 41 -2.11 -7.44 -7.80
C GLN A 41 -3.64 -7.42 -7.80
N GLY A 42 -4.29 -8.21 -6.94
CA GLY A 42 -5.74 -8.23 -6.82
C GLY A 42 -6.32 -6.89 -6.36
N ILE A 43 -5.62 -6.13 -5.51
CA ILE A 43 -6.03 -4.75 -5.15
C ILE A 43 -5.93 -3.85 -6.37
N ILE A 44 -4.81 -3.88 -7.11
CA ILE A 44 -4.59 -3.06 -8.31
C ILE A 44 -5.71 -3.30 -9.33
N GLU A 45 -5.99 -4.55 -9.65
CA GLU A 45 -7.03 -4.93 -10.61
C GLU A 45 -8.43 -4.44 -10.18
N LYS A 46 -8.76 -4.58 -8.89
CA LYS A 46 -10.04 -4.06 -8.35
C LYS A 46 -10.17 -2.55 -8.49
N TYR A 47 -9.12 -1.79 -8.21
CA TYR A 47 -9.15 -0.33 -8.35
C TYR A 47 -9.23 0.07 -9.83
N LEU A 48 -8.44 -0.56 -10.70
CA LEU A 48 -8.46 -0.30 -12.14
C LEU A 48 -9.85 -0.53 -12.74
N ALA A 49 -10.59 -1.54 -12.27
CA ALA A 49 -11.96 -1.81 -12.70
C ALA A 49 -12.97 -0.70 -12.33
N THR A 50 -12.65 0.13 -11.33
CA THR A 50 -13.49 1.26 -10.92
C THR A 50 -13.09 2.58 -11.58
N PHE A 51 -11.93 2.62 -12.23
CA PHE A 51 -11.46 3.84 -12.88
C PHE A 51 -12.18 4.02 -14.21
N PRO A 52 -12.53 5.26 -14.56
CA PRO A 52 -13.22 5.50 -15.80
C PRO A 52 -12.24 5.30 -16.99
N PRO A 53 -12.76 4.94 -18.17
CA PRO A 53 -11.95 4.39 -19.28
C PRO A 53 -11.16 5.44 -20.06
N GLU A 54 -11.13 6.70 -19.63
CA GLU A 54 -10.53 7.78 -20.41
C GLU A 54 -9.02 7.64 -20.56
N ALA A 55 -8.53 7.93 -21.76
CA ALA A 55 -7.13 7.72 -22.15
C ALA A 55 -6.14 8.66 -21.43
N GLU A 56 -6.60 9.81 -20.91
CA GLU A 56 -5.75 10.83 -20.27
C GLU A 56 -5.74 10.76 -18.73
N ILE A 57 -5.90 9.57 -18.16
CA ILE A 57 -5.81 9.38 -16.71
C ILE A 57 -4.41 8.95 -16.30
N HIS A 58 -3.74 9.80 -15.51
CA HIS A 58 -2.50 9.45 -14.85
C HIS A 58 -2.80 8.59 -13.60
N LYS A 59 -2.18 7.41 -13.52
CA LYS A 59 -2.45 6.42 -12.46
C LYS A 59 -1.17 6.20 -11.66
N GLU A 60 -1.29 6.29 -10.35
CA GLU A 60 -0.15 6.17 -9.43
C GLU A 60 -0.46 5.16 -8.35
N ILE A 61 0.56 4.41 -7.93
CA ILE A 61 0.48 3.57 -6.74
C ILE A 61 1.08 4.37 -5.58
N ALA A 62 0.36 4.43 -4.46
CA ALA A 62 0.85 5.05 -3.24
C ALA A 62 0.90 4.00 -2.13
N PHE A 63 2.09 3.80 -1.56
CA PHE A 63 2.30 2.92 -0.42
C PHE A 63 2.02 3.67 0.88
N TYR A 64 1.17 3.09 1.73
CA TYR A 64 0.76 3.63 3.02
C TYR A 64 1.09 2.67 4.16
N GLY A 65 1.17 3.20 5.38
CA GLY A 65 1.53 2.43 6.57
C GLY A 65 3.05 2.34 6.79
N GLY A 66 3.48 1.37 7.59
CA GLY A 66 4.89 1.03 7.82
C GLY A 66 5.86 2.20 8.07
N SER A 67 7.14 1.96 7.80
CA SER A 67 8.18 2.98 7.68
C SER A 67 9.02 2.60 6.48
N PHE A 68 8.57 3.00 5.29
CA PHE A 68 9.11 2.53 4.01
C PHE A 68 10.63 2.70 3.90
N THR A 69 11.16 3.85 4.33
CA THR A 69 12.60 4.12 4.34
C THR A 69 13.40 3.26 5.32
N GLY A 70 12.73 2.62 6.29
CA GLY A 70 13.33 1.63 7.20
C GLY A 70 13.39 0.21 6.63
N ILE A 71 12.88 -0.02 5.41
CA ILE A 71 12.98 -1.30 4.69
C ILE A 71 14.33 -1.34 3.94
N PRO A 72 15.04 -2.48 3.85
CA PRO A 72 16.24 -2.59 3.03
C PRO A 72 15.98 -2.18 1.57
N LEU A 73 16.91 -1.44 0.95
CA LEU A 73 16.75 -0.91 -0.43
C LEU A 73 16.42 -1.99 -1.47
N GLY A 74 16.97 -3.20 -1.31
CA GLY A 74 16.68 -4.33 -2.21
C GLY A 74 15.22 -4.81 -2.16
N GLU A 75 14.50 -4.48 -1.09
CA GLU A 75 13.11 -4.86 -0.81
C GLU A 75 12.12 -3.68 -0.97
N GLN A 76 12.61 -2.47 -1.23
CA GLN A 76 11.80 -1.28 -1.53
C GLN A 76 11.38 -1.26 -3.01
N LYS A 77 10.61 -2.27 -3.44
CA LYS A 77 10.13 -2.40 -4.82
C LYS A 77 8.62 -2.50 -4.89
#